data_AF-A0A7L8V1T7-F1
#
_entry.id   AF-A0A7L8V1T7-F1
#
_cell.length_a   1.000
_cell.length_b   1.000
_cell.length_c   1.000
_cell.angle_alpha   90.00
_cell.angle_beta   90.00
_cell.angle_gamma   90.00
#
_symmetry.space_group_name_H-M   'P 1'
#
loop_
_entity.id
_entity.type
_entity.pdbx_description
1 polymer ?
#
loop_
_entity_poly.entity_id
_entity_poly.type
_entity_poly.pdbx_seq_one_letter_code
_entity_poly.pdbx_strand_id
1 'polypeptide(L)' 'MNGRFITFEGFTFQPDSESDVPDIENMQVIGFSKGLDINEAFVNLQKSNKYLKDTSFDEIIGIELKDKKFSYFNLK' A
#
# COMPACT_ATOMS: atom_id res chain seq x y z
N MET A 1 -12.77 12.35 -2.32
CA MET A 1 -12.30 11.22 -3.13
C MET A 1 -11.46 10.27 -2.25
N ASN A 2 -11.52 8.95 -2.49
CA ASN A 2 -10.76 7.94 -1.73
C ASN A 2 -9.56 7.47 -2.55
N GLY A 3 -8.36 7.48 -1.97
CA GLY A 3 -7.14 6.97 -2.57
C GLY A 3 -6.66 5.68 -1.88
N ARG A 4 -6.20 4.72 -2.67
CA ARG A 4 -5.37 3.59 -2.22
C ARG A 4 -3.95 3.83 -2.70
N PHE A 5 -2.98 3.61 -1.82
CA PHE A 5 -1.57 3.79 -2.12
C PHE A 5 -0.85 2.45 -2.01
N ILE A 6 -0.08 2.12 -3.03
CA ILE A 6 0.66 0.86 -3.15
C ILE A 6 2.11 1.12 -3.54
N THR A 7 2.99 0.16 -3.31
CA THR A 7 4.35 0.14 -3.86
C THR A 7 4.66 -1.24 -4.45
N PHE A 8 5.56 -1.29 -5.42
CA PHE A 8 6.15 -2.53 -5.95
C PHE A 8 7.44 -2.92 -5.22
N GLU A 9 7.96 -2.05 -4.35
CA GLU A 9 9.23 -2.26 -3.65
C GLU A 9 9.06 -3.09 -2.35
N GLY A 10 7.89 -3.70 -2.19
CA GLY A 10 7.53 -4.47 -1.02
C GLY A 10 8.02 -5.91 -1.09
N PHE A 11 8.53 -6.41 0.05
CA PHE A 11 8.89 -7.80 0.24
C PHE A 11 8.07 -8.40 1.38
N THR A 12 7.63 -9.65 1.21
CA THR A 12 6.98 -10.39 2.29
C THR A 12 7.80 -11.60 2.67
N PHE A 13 8.11 -11.65 3.96
CA PHE A 13 8.68 -12.80 4.64
C PHE A 13 7.54 -13.51 5.36
N GLN A 14 7.40 -14.81 5.15
CA GLN A 14 6.42 -15.61 5.85
C GLN A 14 6.74 -15.62 7.36
N PRO A 15 5.72 -15.68 8.22
CA PRO A 15 5.92 -15.95 9.64
C PRO A 15 6.79 -17.20 9.80
N ASP A 16 7.77 -17.12 10.70
CA ASP A 16 8.74 -18.19 11.00
C ASP A 16 9.71 -18.55 9.86
N SER A 17 9.82 -17.71 8.81
CA SER A 17 10.89 -17.85 7.82
C SER A 17 12.23 -17.39 8.39
N GLU A 18 13.22 -18.28 8.39
CA GLU A 18 14.61 -17.99 8.79
C GLU A 18 15.47 -17.51 7.59
N SER A 19 14.86 -17.36 6.42
CA SER A 19 15.54 -16.98 5.18
C SER A 19 15.66 -15.46 5.05
N ASP A 20 16.86 -14.96 4.77
CA ASP A 20 17.09 -13.56 4.36
C ASP A 20 16.56 -13.26 2.95
N VAL A 21 16.15 -14.30 2.21
CA VAL A 21 15.51 -14.18 0.90
C VAL A 21 13.99 -14.10 1.07
N PRO A 22 13.32 -13.07 0.54
CA PRO A 22 11.87 -12.94 0.63
C PRO A 22 11.14 -13.98 -0.20
N ASP A 23 9.99 -14.42 0.30
CA ASP A 23 9.25 -15.55 -0.28
C ASP A 23 8.56 -15.19 -1.60
N ILE A 24 8.12 -13.94 -1.75
CA ILE A 24 7.52 -13.39 -2.96
C ILE A 24 7.82 -11.89 -3.11
N GLU A 25 8.05 -11.46 -4.35
CA GLU A 25 7.88 -10.05 -4.72
C GLU A 25 6.38 -9.75 -4.73
N ASN A 26 5.95 -8.75 -3.95
CA ASN A 26 4.55 -8.40 -3.89
C ASN A 26 4.29 -6.90 -3.95
N MET A 27 3.10 -6.58 -4.47
CA MET A 27 2.56 -5.25 -4.39
C MET A 27 2.00 -5.03 -2.99
N GLN A 28 2.64 -4.15 -2.21
CA GLN A 28 2.21 -3.86 -0.86
C GLN A 28 1.24 -2.68 -0.82
N VAL A 29 0.18 -2.82 -0.04
CA VAL A 29 -0.72 -1.72 0.27
C VAL A 29 -0.12 -0.90 1.40
N ILE A 30 0.30 0.33 1.07
CA ILE A 30 0.82 1.29 2.02
C ILE A 30 -0.29 1.87 2.89
N GLY A 31 -1.46 2.12 2.27
CA GLY A 31 -2.63 2.52 3.03
C GLY A 31 -3.73 3.16 2.20
N PHE A 32 -4.68 3.71 2.94
CA PHE A 32 -5.89 4.31 2.42
C PHE A 32 -6.05 5.70 3.02
N SER A 33 -6.39 6.67 2.18
CA SER A 33 -6.60 8.05 2.63
C SER A 33 -7.66 8.74 1.78
N LYS A 34 -8.11 9.91 2.23
CA LYS A 34 -9.11 10.73 1.55
C LYS A 34 -8.59 12.16 1.34
N GLY A 35 -9.03 12.77 0.25
CA GLY A 35 -8.75 14.15 -0.12
C GLY A 35 -9.74 14.64 -1.16
N LEU A 36 -9.66 15.90 -1.56
CA LEU A 36 -10.38 16.46 -2.70
C LEU A 36 -9.92 15.78 -4.00
N ASP A 37 -8.62 15.49 -4.10
CA ASP A 37 -7.99 14.72 -5.19
C ASP A 37 -6.94 13.71 -4.64
N ILE A 38 -6.27 12.98 -5.54
CA ILE A 38 -5.27 11.97 -5.18
C ILE A 38 -4.03 12.56 -4.49
N ASN A 39 -3.65 13.80 -4.86
CA ASN A 39 -2.50 14.47 -4.28
C ASN A 39 -2.78 14.88 -2.84
N GLU A 40 -3.95 15.47 -2.56
CA GLU A 40 -4.35 15.79 -1.20
C GLU A 40 -4.53 14.52 -0.36
N ALA A 41 -5.09 13.45 -0.95
CA ALA A 41 -5.20 12.17 -0.27
C ALA A 41 -3.82 11.62 0.13
N PHE A 42 -2.80 11.77 -0.72
CA PHE A 42 -1.43 11.36 -0.42
C PHE A 42 -0.81 12.19 0.71
N VAL A 43 -0.94 13.51 0.67
CA VAL A 43 -0.47 14.40 1.75
C VAL A 43 -1.13 14.02 3.08
N ASN A 44 -2.43 13.71 3.07
CA ASN A 44 -3.15 13.27 4.25
C ASN A 44 -2.67 11.89 4.75
N LEU A 45 -2.29 10.98 3.84
CA LEU A 45 -1.69 9.69 4.18
C LEU A 45 -0.37 9.87 4.93
N GLN A 46 0.51 10.75 4.44
CA GLN A 46 1.80 11.03 5.06
C GLN A 46 1.65 11.67 6.45
N LYS A 47 0.63 12.52 6.65
CA LYS A 47 0.35 13.13 7.96
C LYS A 47 -0.11 12.10 9.00
N SER A 48 -0.93 11.13 8.60
CA SER A 48 -1.46 10.10 9.50
C SER A 48 -0.49 8.95 9.73
N ASN A 49 0.42 8.68 8.79
CA ASN A 49 1.36 7.57 8.84
C ASN A 49 2.80 8.08 8.86
N LYS A 50 3.28 8.47 10.05
CA LYS A 50 4.63 9.02 10.22
C LYS A 50 5.74 8.05 9.75
N TYR A 51 5.51 6.75 9.86
CA TYR A 51 6.46 5.71 9.45
C TYR A 51 6.85 5.80 7.96
N LEU A 52 6.01 6.39 7.10
CA LEU A 52 6.31 6.58 5.67
C LEU A 52 7.52 7.47 5.41
N LYS A 53 7.96 8.23 6.41
CA LYS A 53 9.20 9.01 6.34
C LYS A 53 10.45 8.18 6.62
N ASP A 54 10.27 7.03 7.24
CA ASP A 54 11.34 6.15 7.69
C ASP A 54 11.47 4.90 6.80
N THR A 55 10.55 4.73 5.83
CA THR A 55 10.63 3.66 4.83
C THR A 55 11.71 3.96 3.79
N SER A 56 12.31 2.90 3.24
CA SER A 56 13.22 2.98 2.10
C SER A 56 12.52 3.01 0.74
N PHE A 57 11.20 3.21 0.70
CA PHE A 57 10.44 3.22 -0.55
C PHE A 57 10.67 4.50 -1.35
N ASP A 58 11.04 4.38 -2.62
CA ASP A 58 11.25 5.50 -3.53
C ASP A 58 9.96 5.88 -4.26
N GLU A 59 9.15 4.90 -4.66
CA GLU A 59 7.95 5.08 -5.45
C GLU A 59 6.68 4.56 -4.76
N ILE A 60 5.64 5.40 -4.80
CA ILE A 60 4.28 5.07 -4.36
C ILE A 60 3.30 5.41 -5.47
N ILE A 61 2.44 4.45 -5.81
CA ILE A 61 1.39 4.61 -6.81
C ILE A 61 0.07 4.91 -6.09
N GLY A 62 -0.54 6.05 -6.44
CA GLY A 62 -1.86 6.45 -5.99
C GLY A 62 -2.95 6.00 -6.96
N ILE A 63 -3.94 5.26 -6.45
CA ILE A 63 -5.09 4.77 -7.21
C ILE A 63 -6.37 5.42 -6.68
N GLU A 64 -7.10 6.09 -7.55
CA GLU A 64 -8.42 6.61 -7.23
C GLU A 64 -9.46 5.49 -7.18
N LEU A 65 -10.15 5.38 -6.04
CA LEU A 65 -11.24 4.44 -5.86
C LEU A 65 -12.57 5.13 -6.19
N LYS A 66 -13.06 4.93 -7.42
CA LYS A 66 -14.35 5.48 -7.88
C LYS A 66 -15.55 4.69 -7.37
N ASP A 67 -15.43 3.37 -7.30
CA ASP A 67 -16.48 2.46 -6.82
C ASP A 67 -16.04 1.62 -5.63
N LYS A 68 -16.98 1.35 -4.71
CA LYS A 68 -16.78 0.45 -3.57
C LYS A 68 -17.27 -0.97 -3.87
N LYS A 69 -16.95 -1.48 -5.07
CA LYS A 69 -17.33 -2.84 -5.45
C LYS A 69 -16.23 -3.80 -5.03
N PHE A 70 -16.60 -4.75 -4.19
CA PHE A 70 -15.73 -5.84 -3.76
C PHE A 70 -16.22 -7.14 -4.38
N SER A 71 -15.30 -7.91 -4.95
CA SER A 71 -15.53 -9.28 -5.37
C SER A 71 -14.65 -10.17 -4.50
N TYR A 72 -15.22 -11.24 -3.98
CA TYR A 72 -14.52 -12.21 -3.16
C TYR A 72 -14.34 -13.49 -3.95
N PHE A 73 -13.15 -14.06 -3.89
CA PHE A 73 -12.78 -15.30 -4.54
C PHE A 73 -12.12 -16.20 -3.50
N ASN A 74 -12.46 -17.49 -3.50
CA ASN A 74 -11.81 -18.47 -2.65
C ASN A 74 -10.67 -19.12 -3.43
N LEU A 75 -9.51 -19.27 -2.78
CA LEU A 75 -8.37 -19.97 -3.34
C LEU A 75 -8.40 -21.49 -3.05
N LYS A 76 -9.26 -21.92 -2.12
CA LYS A 76 -9.48 -23.30 -1.68
C LYS A 76 -10.93 -23.52 -1.31
#